data_AF-A0A848SAY7-F1
#
_entry.id   AF-A0A848SAY7-F1
#
_cell.length_a   1.000
_cell.length_b   1.000
_cell.length_c   1.000
_cell.angle_alpha   90.00
_cell.angle_beta   90.00
_cell.angle_gamma   90.00
#
_symmetry.space_group_name_H-M   'P 1'
#
loop_
_entity.id
_entity.type
_entity.pdbx_description
1 polymer ?
#
loop_
_entity_poly.entity_id
_entity_poly.type
_entity_poly.pdbx_seq_one_letter_code
_entity_poly.pdbx_strand_id
1 'polypeptide(L)'
;MFKQKHPYQPFIKNDTTKLIVGTLPPPRFSTGELLERDVDFCYGSYYNSLWLFIDKIHNLNLRYDNSEEAIAERKYFLQKHKIGVCDIVESADRQRIDASDLGMENIKLRDLIGYLKKHPNIDTLLFTGGNSKNGPEYFFRRHIKEYGLKLELVSNETPRIHQFVLPTEEQETVESTRKIKTVSLTSGSGAANISISRIPLYKQLKAKNPKFNTFDYRVMQYSEFF
;
A
#
# COMPACT_ATOMS: atom_id res chain seq x y z
N MET A 1 14.03 -22.56 7.21
CA MET A 1 13.01 -21.74 6.54
C MET A 1 12.47 -20.77 7.59
N PHE A 2 12.60 -19.46 7.36
CA PHE A 2 12.17 -18.44 8.30
C PHE A 2 10.69 -18.13 8.06
N LYS A 3 9.86 -18.23 9.11
CA LYS A 3 8.44 -17.90 9.02
C LYS A 3 8.26 -16.43 9.37
N GLN A 4 8.01 -15.60 8.36
CA GLN A 4 7.74 -14.18 8.54
C GLN A 4 6.25 -13.98 8.84
N LYS A 5 5.94 -13.34 9.96
CA LYS A 5 4.59 -12.87 10.29
C LYS A 5 4.54 -11.34 10.22
N HIS A 6 3.45 -10.79 9.70
CA HIS A 6 3.25 -9.35 9.71
C HIS A 6 3.20 -8.83 11.17
N PRO A 7 4.03 -7.84 11.54
CA PRO A 7 4.16 -7.39 12.93
C PRO A 7 2.97 -6.55 13.41
N TYR A 8 2.35 -5.79 12.50
CA TYR A 8 1.24 -4.90 12.85
C TYR A 8 -0.11 -5.49 12.49
N GLN A 9 -1.12 -5.26 13.33
CA GLN A 9 -2.52 -5.42 12.93
C GLN A 9 -2.92 -4.32 11.91
N PRO A 10 -3.93 -4.57 11.06
CA PRO A 10 -4.48 -3.52 10.21
C PRO A 10 -4.86 -2.27 11.02
N PHE A 11 -4.39 -1.11 10.58
CA PHE A 11 -4.76 0.17 11.17
C PHE A 11 -5.98 0.71 10.43
N ILE A 12 -7.18 0.44 10.93
CA ILE A 12 -8.44 0.88 10.30
C ILE A 12 -9.34 1.48 11.39
N LYS A 13 -9.92 2.64 11.11
CA LYS A 13 -10.87 3.34 11.98
C LYS A 13 -12.27 3.30 11.37
N ASN A 14 -13.31 3.52 12.18
CA ASN A 14 -14.70 3.43 11.73
C ASN A 14 -15.03 4.41 10.60
N ASP A 15 -14.40 5.58 10.60
CA ASP A 15 -14.57 6.63 9.59
C ASP A 15 -13.55 6.56 8.44
N THR A 16 -12.78 5.47 8.34
CA THR A 16 -11.79 5.29 7.26
C THR A 16 -12.48 5.25 5.89
N THR A 17 -11.97 6.03 4.94
CA THR A 17 -12.49 6.11 3.56
C THR A 17 -11.54 5.51 2.52
N LYS A 18 -10.24 5.53 2.83
CA LYS A 18 -9.16 5.06 1.97
C LYS A 18 -8.30 4.05 2.70
N LEU A 19 -7.83 3.02 2.00
CA LEU A 19 -6.95 2.00 2.58
C LEU A 19 -5.66 1.90 1.76
N ILE A 20 -4.51 2.16 2.39
CA ILE A 20 -3.20 1.85 1.82
C ILE A 20 -2.98 0.34 1.94
N VAL A 21 -2.65 -0.30 0.82
CA VAL A 21 -2.47 -1.75 0.75
C VAL A 21 -1.12 -2.07 0.11
N GLY A 22 -0.22 -2.63 0.92
CA GLY A 22 1.09 -3.11 0.51
C GLY A 22 1.18 -4.61 0.55
N THR A 23 2.39 -5.13 0.38
CA THR A 23 2.63 -6.58 0.41
C THR A 23 2.86 -7.08 1.83
N LEU A 24 4.07 -6.89 2.34
CA LEU A 24 4.57 -7.32 3.64
C LEU A 24 5.80 -6.46 3.98
N PRO A 25 5.97 -5.99 5.23
CA PRO A 25 7.17 -5.24 5.60
C PRO A 25 8.43 -6.14 5.55
N PRO A 26 9.65 -5.57 5.60
CA PRO A 26 10.88 -6.36 5.66
C PRO A 26 10.91 -7.31 6.88
N PRO A 27 11.54 -8.50 6.80
CA PRO A 27 11.62 -9.47 7.90
C PRO A 27 12.05 -8.93 9.25
N ARG A 28 12.93 -7.93 9.28
CA ARG A 28 13.41 -7.32 10.53
C ARG A 28 12.33 -6.61 11.34
N PHE A 29 11.25 -6.17 10.69
CA PHE A 29 10.09 -5.64 11.37
C PHE A 29 9.31 -6.74 12.11
N SER A 30 9.40 -7.99 11.65
CA SER A 30 8.82 -9.15 12.33
C SER A 30 9.65 -9.60 13.53
N THR A 31 10.98 -9.38 13.52
CA THR A 31 11.90 -9.77 14.61
C THR A 31 12.16 -8.63 15.60
N GLY A 32 11.85 -7.38 15.25
CA GLY A 32 12.17 -6.19 16.04
C GLY A 32 13.61 -5.69 15.86
N GLU A 33 14.37 -6.26 14.93
CA GLU A 33 15.75 -5.87 14.60
C GLU A 33 15.78 -4.62 13.69
N LEU A 34 15.13 -3.55 14.15
CA LEU A 34 14.95 -2.32 13.40
C LEU A 34 16.28 -1.57 13.21
N LEU A 35 16.41 -0.91 12.06
CA LEU A 35 17.51 0.04 11.83
C LEU A 35 17.24 1.34 12.58
N GLU A 36 18.28 2.11 12.88
CA GLU A 36 18.17 3.41 13.59
C GLU A 36 17.14 4.36 12.94
N ARG A 37 17.07 4.35 11.60
CA ARG A 37 16.18 5.19 10.79
C ARG A 37 14.89 4.50 10.34
N ASP A 38 14.66 3.27 10.80
CA ASP A 38 13.33 2.69 10.71
C ASP A 38 12.41 3.42 11.71
N VAL A 39 11.11 3.28 11.51
CA VAL A 39 10.07 3.64 12.47
C VAL A 39 9.25 2.38 12.69
N ASP A 40 8.99 2.01 13.94
CA ASP A 40 8.24 0.78 14.27
C ASP A 40 6.73 0.91 13.97
N PHE A 41 6.40 1.14 12.70
CA PHE A 41 5.06 1.29 12.19
C PHE A 41 4.97 0.86 10.73
N CYS A 42 3.75 0.71 10.21
CA CYS A 42 3.51 0.37 8.82
C CYS A 42 4.26 1.32 7.88
N TYR A 43 4.93 0.76 6.85
CA TYR A 43 5.79 1.51 5.92
C TYR A 43 6.96 2.26 6.56
N GLY A 44 7.26 2.03 7.83
CA GLY A 44 8.32 2.73 8.56
C GLY A 44 9.74 2.32 8.17
N SER A 45 9.92 1.43 7.20
CA SER A 45 11.24 1.07 6.73
C SER A 45 11.97 2.27 6.11
N TYR A 46 13.24 2.48 6.49
CA TYR A 46 14.15 3.44 5.86
C TYR A 46 14.24 3.28 4.33
N TYR A 47 14.13 2.05 3.83
CA TYR A 47 14.17 1.74 2.39
C TYR A 47 12.83 1.93 1.68
N ASN A 48 11.77 2.30 2.40
CA ASN A 48 10.46 2.60 1.85
C ASN A 48 10.20 4.11 1.90
N SER A 49 9.94 4.71 0.74
CA SER A 49 9.77 6.16 0.63
C SER A 49 8.33 6.67 0.80
N LEU A 50 7.35 5.82 1.16
CA LEU A 50 5.95 6.26 1.30
C LEU A 50 5.81 7.49 2.21
N TRP A 51 6.36 7.40 3.42
CA TRP A 51 6.30 8.50 4.39
C TRP A 51 7.07 9.72 3.92
N LEU A 52 8.15 9.57 3.14
CA LEU A 52 8.89 10.70 2.57
C LEU A 52 8.07 11.43 1.49
N PHE A 53 7.24 10.72 0.72
CA PHE A 53 6.34 11.35 -0.24
C PHE A 53 5.25 12.14 0.48
N ILE A 54 4.59 11.50 1.45
CA ILE A 54 3.51 12.11 2.24
C ILE A 54 4.04 13.36 2.97
N ASP A 55 5.21 13.25 3.59
CA ASP A 55 5.87 14.35 4.29
C ASP A 55 6.12 15.55 3.36
N LYS A 56 6.63 15.32 2.15
CA LYS A 56 6.85 16.38 1.15
C LYS A 56 5.56 16.95 0.57
N ILE A 57 4.52 16.13 0.36
CA ILE A 57 3.23 16.58 -0.18
C ILE A 57 2.54 17.52 0.81
N HIS A 58 2.60 17.20 2.11
CA HIS A 58 1.86 17.89 3.17
C HIS A 58 2.72 18.80 4.05
N ASN A 59 4.03 18.90 3.81
CA ASN A 59 5.01 19.66 4.58
C ASN A 59 4.94 19.35 6.09
N LEU A 60 4.99 18.07 6.46
CA LEU A 60 4.75 17.62 7.83
C LEU A 60 5.99 17.74 8.74
N ASN A 61 7.18 17.72 8.15
CA ASN A 61 8.48 17.62 8.83
C ASN A 61 8.54 16.40 9.78
N LEU A 62 8.21 15.23 9.26
CA LEU A 62 8.14 13.98 10.05
C LEU A 62 9.49 13.57 10.65
N ARG A 63 9.43 12.90 11.81
CA ARG A 63 10.56 12.17 12.38
C ARG A 63 10.77 10.81 11.68
N TYR A 64 12.02 10.41 11.58
CA TYR A 64 12.45 9.14 10.97
C TYR A 64 13.43 8.40 11.88
N ASP A 65 12.98 8.20 13.12
CA ASP A 65 13.63 7.42 14.16
C ASP A 65 12.60 6.46 14.79
N ASN A 66 13.04 5.52 15.61
CA ASN A 66 12.16 4.53 16.26
C ASN A 66 11.42 5.10 17.50
N SER A 67 11.22 6.41 17.60
CA SER A 67 10.53 7.03 18.74
C SER A 67 9.01 6.83 18.68
N GLU A 68 8.36 6.88 19.85
CA GLU A 68 6.89 6.88 19.94
C GLU A 68 6.30 8.14 19.27
N GLU A 69 7.02 9.26 19.28
CA GLU A 69 6.65 10.49 18.58
C GLU A 69 6.56 10.28 17.07
N ALA A 70 7.55 9.61 16.47
CA ALA A 70 7.54 9.29 15.05
C ALA A 70 6.35 8.39 14.66
N ILE A 71 5.96 7.46 15.54
CA ILE A 71 4.77 6.61 15.36
C ILE A 71 3.49 7.45 15.51
N ALA A 72 3.44 8.35 16.50
CA ALA A 72 2.29 9.20 16.77
C ALA A 72 1.99 10.17 15.62
N GLU A 73 3.02 10.79 15.02
CA GLU A 73 2.88 11.66 13.85
C GLU A 73 2.20 10.95 12.66
N ARG A 74 2.62 9.70 12.39
CA ARG A 74 2.06 8.86 11.33
C ARG A 74 0.61 8.48 11.60
N LYS A 75 0.31 8.06 12.83
CA LYS A 75 -1.07 7.76 13.26
C LYS A 75 -1.96 9.00 13.17
N TYR A 76 -1.46 10.17 13.58
CA TYR A 76 -2.18 11.44 13.51
C TYR A 76 -2.52 11.80 12.05
N PHE A 77 -1.54 11.73 11.14
CA PHE A 77 -1.78 11.98 9.71
C PHE A 77 -2.86 11.03 9.16
N LEU A 78 -2.73 9.73 9.40
CA LEU A 78 -3.68 8.72 8.91
C LEU A 78 -5.10 8.97 9.42
N GLN A 79 -5.25 9.27 10.71
CA GLN A 79 -6.56 9.56 11.31
C GLN A 79 -7.17 10.84 10.74
N LYS A 80 -6.38 11.93 10.68
CA LYS A 80 -6.81 13.23 10.15
C LYS A 80 -7.32 13.11 8.70
N HIS A 81 -6.67 12.30 7.88
CA HIS A 81 -7.01 12.10 6.46
C HIS A 81 -7.95 10.91 6.22
N LYS A 82 -8.43 10.23 7.28
CA LYS A 82 -9.31 9.05 7.21
C LYS A 82 -8.73 7.93 6.34
N ILE A 83 -7.42 7.70 6.49
CA ILE A 83 -6.66 6.70 5.77
C ILE A 83 -6.33 5.55 6.74
N GLY A 84 -6.67 4.34 6.33
CA GLY A 84 -6.24 3.12 6.99
C GLY A 84 -5.02 2.51 6.30
N VAL A 85 -4.41 1.53 6.95
CA VAL A 85 -3.34 0.71 6.38
C VAL A 85 -3.62 -0.76 6.63
N CYS A 86 -3.60 -1.57 5.56
CA CYS A 86 -3.74 -3.02 5.65
C CYS A 86 -2.92 -3.68 4.52
N ASP A 87 -1.69 -4.08 4.82
CA ASP A 87 -0.91 -4.89 3.89
C ASP A 87 -1.55 -6.27 3.71
N ILE A 88 -1.46 -6.82 2.51
CA ILE A 88 -2.28 -7.96 2.07
C ILE A 88 -1.77 -9.31 2.55
N VAL A 89 -0.49 -9.44 2.90
CA VAL A 89 0.11 -10.69 3.40
C VAL A 89 0.13 -10.69 4.92
N GLU A 90 -0.49 -11.69 5.54
CA GLU A 90 -0.45 -11.91 6.99
C GLU A 90 0.83 -12.65 7.40
N SER A 91 1.26 -13.63 6.61
CA SER A 91 2.49 -14.37 6.84
C SER A 91 3.00 -15.05 5.56
N ALA A 92 4.30 -15.28 5.49
CA ALA A 92 4.93 -16.08 4.44
C ALA A 92 6.19 -16.77 4.97
N ASP A 93 6.58 -17.86 4.33
CA ASP A 93 7.85 -18.52 4.56
C ASP A 93 8.92 -17.95 3.64
N ARG A 94 10.17 -17.88 4.15
CA ARG A 94 11.33 -17.39 3.41
C ARG A 94 12.49 -18.37 3.50
N GLN A 95 13.08 -18.66 2.34
CA GLN A 95 14.37 -19.37 2.27
C GLN A 95 15.54 -18.43 2.60
N ARG A 96 15.50 -17.20 2.10
CA ARG A 96 16.47 -16.12 2.38
C ARG A 96 15.77 -14.98 3.12
N ILE A 97 16.41 -14.49 4.18
CA ILE A 97 15.88 -13.38 5.01
C ILE A 97 16.20 -12.06 4.30
N ASP A 98 15.39 -11.71 3.31
CA ASP A 98 15.44 -10.43 2.59
C ASP A 98 14.05 -9.79 2.47
N ALA A 99 13.99 -8.57 1.96
CA ALA A 99 12.74 -7.83 1.76
C ALA A 99 12.09 -8.07 0.38
N SER A 100 12.58 -9.02 -0.42
CA SER A 100 12.07 -9.25 -1.77
C SER A 100 10.75 -10.00 -1.74
N ASP A 101 9.74 -9.49 -2.45
CA ASP A 101 8.45 -10.18 -2.57
C ASP A 101 8.56 -11.51 -3.34
N LEU A 102 9.55 -11.64 -4.23
CA LEU A 102 9.73 -12.83 -5.06
C LEU A 102 10.19 -14.07 -4.28
N GLY A 103 10.83 -13.87 -3.11
CA GLY A 103 11.34 -14.94 -2.26
C GLY A 103 10.33 -15.51 -1.26
N MET A 104 9.07 -15.04 -1.29
CA MET A 104 8.00 -15.52 -0.40
C MET A 104 7.38 -16.82 -0.90
N GLU A 105 7.26 -17.79 0.01
CA GLU A 105 6.60 -19.08 -0.17
C GLU A 105 5.47 -19.24 0.89
N ASN A 106 4.58 -20.22 0.70
CA ASN A 106 3.48 -20.54 1.65
C ASN A 106 2.71 -19.30 2.17
N ILE A 107 2.37 -18.40 1.24
CA ILE A 107 1.78 -17.10 1.53
C ILE A 107 0.37 -17.26 2.09
N LYS A 108 0.12 -16.65 3.24
CA LYS A 108 -1.21 -16.50 3.85
C LYS A 108 -1.66 -15.05 3.67
N LEU A 109 -2.76 -14.84 2.97
CA LEU A 109 -3.35 -13.53 2.77
C LEU A 109 -4.23 -13.11 3.95
N ARG A 110 -4.36 -11.81 4.16
CA ARG A 110 -5.41 -11.22 4.99
C ARG A 110 -6.72 -11.18 4.25
N ASP A 111 -7.82 -11.26 5.00
CA ASP A 111 -9.15 -11.15 4.43
C ASP A 111 -9.56 -9.68 4.20
N LEU A 112 -9.05 -9.09 3.12
CA LEU A 112 -9.32 -7.70 2.78
C LEU A 112 -10.80 -7.45 2.47
N ILE A 113 -11.51 -8.42 1.88
CA ILE A 113 -12.95 -8.32 1.61
C ILE A 113 -13.74 -8.30 2.92
N GLY A 114 -13.39 -9.14 3.89
CA GLY A 114 -13.97 -9.11 5.23
C GLY A 114 -13.75 -7.77 5.93
N TYR A 115 -12.55 -7.17 5.84
CA TYR A 115 -12.31 -5.82 6.37
C TYR A 115 -13.15 -4.76 5.66
N LEU A 116 -13.27 -4.83 4.33
CA LEU A 116 -14.13 -3.91 3.59
C LEU A 116 -15.58 -4.02 4.08
N LYS A 117 -16.15 -5.22 4.19
CA LYS A 117 -17.51 -5.41 4.72
C LYS A 117 -17.71 -4.80 6.11
N LYS A 118 -16.71 -4.92 7.00
CA LYS A 118 -16.74 -4.31 8.35
C LYS A 118 -16.60 -2.79 8.36
N HIS A 119 -16.04 -2.20 7.31
CA HIS A 119 -15.80 -0.77 7.20
C HIS A 119 -16.48 -0.19 5.95
N PRO A 120 -17.80 0.10 6.02
CA PRO A 120 -18.62 0.48 4.87
C PRO A 120 -18.26 1.85 4.26
N ASN A 121 -17.49 2.67 4.98
CA ASN A 121 -17.02 3.96 4.51
C ASN A 121 -15.84 3.86 3.53
N ILE A 122 -15.15 2.72 3.48
CA ILE A 122 -14.00 2.55 2.59
C ILE A 122 -14.49 2.40 1.15
N ASP A 123 -14.17 3.38 0.31
CA ASP A 123 -14.51 3.39 -1.12
C ASP A 123 -13.29 3.22 -2.03
N THR A 124 -12.08 3.36 -1.49
CA THR A 124 -10.86 3.40 -2.28
C THR A 124 -9.72 2.58 -1.66
N LEU A 125 -9.10 1.73 -2.47
CA LEU A 125 -7.86 1.02 -2.16
C LEU A 125 -6.68 1.66 -2.90
N LEU A 126 -5.62 1.99 -2.18
CA LEU A 126 -4.37 2.53 -2.74
C LEU A 126 -3.29 1.45 -2.65
N PHE A 127 -3.02 0.76 -3.76
CA PHE A 127 -1.96 -0.24 -3.81
C PHE A 127 -0.60 0.46 -3.97
N THR A 128 0.33 0.26 -3.04
CA THR A 128 1.69 0.81 -3.13
C THR A 128 2.63 -0.13 -3.91
N GLY A 129 2.17 -0.55 -5.09
CA GLY A 129 2.79 -1.54 -5.96
C GLY A 129 1.75 -2.10 -6.93
N GLY A 130 2.13 -2.33 -8.18
CA GLY A 130 1.21 -2.83 -9.20
C GLY A 130 1.07 -4.36 -9.21
N ASN A 131 0.50 -4.88 -10.30
CA ASN A 131 0.33 -6.31 -10.58
C ASN A 131 1.65 -7.06 -10.93
N SER A 132 2.81 -6.63 -10.41
CA SER A 132 4.02 -7.44 -10.47
C SER A 132 3.84 -8.71 -9.63
N LYS A 133 4.54 -9.80 -9.98
CA LYS A 133 4.48 -11.04 -9.21
C LYS A 133 4.71 -10.76 -7.71
N ASN A 134 3.79 -11.24 -6.89
CA ASN A 134 3.76 -11.04 -5.44
C ASN A 134 3.61 -9.58 -4.96
N GLY A 135 3.22 -8.65 -5.84
CA GLY A 135 2.81 -7.30 -5.42
C GLY A 135 1.40 -7.28 -4.81
N PRO A 136 0.99 -6.14 -4.23
CA PRO A 136 -0.30 -6.04 -3.53
C PRO A 136 -1.49 -6.20 -4.49
N GLU A 137 -1.46 -5.56 -5.67
CA GLU A 137 -2.53 -5.77 -6.68
C GLU A 137 -2.57 -7.21 -7.19
N TYR A 138 -1.41 -7.86 -7.35
CA TYR A 138 -1.33 -9.26 -7.78
C TYR A 138 -2.02 -10.20 -6.79
N PHE A 139 -1.73 -10.04 -5.50
CA PHE A 139 -2.40 -10.82 -4.47
C PHE A 139 -3.88 -10.46 -4.36
N PHE A 140 -4.22 -9.18 -4.48
CA PHE A 140 -5.62 -8.74 -4.42
C PHE A 140 -6.46 -9.39 -5.52
N ARG A 141 -5.95 -9.43 -6.75
CA ARG A 141 -6.62 -10.11 -7.88
C ARG A 141 -6.84 -11.60 -7.65
N ARG A 142 -6.00 -12.26 -6.84
CA ARG A 142 -6.21 -13.65 -6.42
C ARG A 142 -7.25 -13.73 -5.32
N HIS A 143 -7.12 -12.89 -4.29
CA HIS A 143 -8.01 -12.81 -3.14
C HIS A 143 -9.47 -12.61 -3.56
N ILE A 144 -9.76 -11.63 -4.41
CA ILE A 144 -11.15 -11.31 -4.79
C ILE A 144 -11.84 -12.41 -5.63
N LYS A 145 -11.07 -13.30 -6.28
CA LYS A 145 -11.63 -14.42 -7.04
C LYS A 145 -12.27 -15.44 -6.11
N GLU A 146 -11.75 -15.61 -4.90
CA GLU A 146 -12.33 -16.47 -3.87
C GLU A 146 -13.72 -15.98 -3.43
N TYR A 147 -14.01 -14.70 -3.66
CA TYR A 147 -15.31 -14.06 -3.43
C TYR A 147 -16.18 -13.93 -4.69
N GLY A 148 -15.75 -14.48 -5.83
CA GLY A 148 -16.46 -14.35 -7.10
C GLY A 148 -16.53 -12.92 -7.66
N LEU A 149 -15.69 -12.00 -7.16
CA LEU A 149 -15.71 -10.60 -7.57
C LEU A 149 -14.86 -10.37 -8.81
N LYS A 150 -15.32 -9.47 -9.68
CA LYS A 150 -14.61 -9.07 -10.91
C LYS A 150 -14.00 -7.69 -10.76
N LEU A 151 -12.72 -7.58 -11.10
CA LEU A 151 -11.98 -6.30 -11.14
C LEU A 151 -11.98 -5.73 -12.57
N GLU A 152 -12.69 -4.64 -12.77
CA GLU A 152 -12.87 -3.97 -14.05
C GLU A 152 -11.83 -2.88 -14.25
N LEU A 153 -11.23 -2.81 -15.44
CA LEU A 153 -10.28 -1.75 -15.79
C LEU A 153 -11.03 -0.46 -16.11
N VAL A 154 -10.65 0.63 -15.43
CA VAL A 154 -11.19 1.99 -15.68
C VAL A 154 -10.16 2.85 -16.41
N SER A 155 -8.90 2.80 -16.00
CA SER A 155 -7.79 3.46 -16.68
C SER A 155 -6.55 2.57 -16.67
N ASN A 156 -5.93 2.44 -17.85
CA ASN A 156 -4.68 1.70 -18.02
C ASN A 156 -3.43 2.58 -17.92
N GLU A 157 -3.60 3.89 -17.76
CA GLU A 157 -2.49 4.82 -17.53
C GLU A 157 -1.92 4.61 -16.13
N THR A 158 -0.69 5.06 -15.86
CA THR A 158 -0.10 4.92 -14.52
C THR A 158 -0.37 6.19 -13.71
N PRO A 159 -1.01 6.10 -12.52
CA PRO A 159 -1.38 4.88 -11.81
C PRO A 159 -2.65 4.23 -12.37
N ARG A 160 -2.63 2.89 -12.49
CA ARG A 160 -3.76 2.16 -13.08
C ARG A 160 -4.94 2.20 -12.16
N ILE A 161 -6.13 2.40 -12.74
CA ILE A 161 -7.38 2.47 -11.99
C ILE A 161 -8.25 1.31 -12.40
N HIS A 162 -8.73 0.59 -11.39
CA HIS A 162 -9.77 -0.41 -11.54
C HIS A 162 -10.91 -0.13 -10.58
N GLN A 163 -12.00 -0.85 -10.75
CA GLN A 163 -13.12 -0.87 -9.82
C GLN A 163 -13.68 -2.28 -9.68
N PHE A 164 -14.34 -2.56 -8.57
CA PHE A 164 -15.18 -3.74 -8.41
C PHE A 164 -16.42 -3.40 -7.59
N VAL A 165 -17.47 -4.21 -7.76
CA VAL A 165 -18.72 -4.07 -7.01
C VAL A 165 -18.67 -5.03 -5.84
N LEU A 166 -18.86 -4.52 -4.62
CA LEU A 166 -18.93 -5.31 -3.40
C LEU A 166 -20.40 -5.37 -2.92
N PRO A 167 -20.99 -6.57 -2.79
CA PRO A 167 -22.30 -6.74 -2.16
C PRO A 167 -22.24 -6.32 -0.69
N THR A 168 -23.26 -5.58 -0.23
CA THR A 168 -23.41 -5.21 1.19
C THR A 168 -24.44 -6.11 1.86
N GLU A 169 -24.14 -6.52 3.09
CA GLU A 169 -25.02 -7.36 3.91
C GLU A 169 -25.98 -6.44 4.70
N GLU A 170 -26.97 -5.84 4.04
CA GLU A 170 -28.03 -5.10 4.74
C GLU A 170 -29.43 -5.61 4.36
N GLN A 171 -30.09 -6.18 5.38
CA GLN A 171 -31.53 -6.39 5.60
C GLN A 171 -32.41 -6.77 4.39
N GLU A 172 -32.62 -8.09 4.23
CA GLU A 172 -33.75 -8.88 3.66
C GLU A 172 -34.62 -8.37 2.49
N THR A 173 -34.46 -7.16 1.98
CA THR A 173 -35.40 -6.58 1.02
C THR A 173 -34.75 -5.79 -0.12
N VAL A 174 -33.49 -5.36 0.00
CA VAL A 174 -32.73 -4.79 -1.13
C VAL A 174 -31.26 -5.18 -1.03
N GLU A 175 -30.75 -5.98 -1.97
CA GLU A 175 -29.31 -6.16 -2.15
C GLU A 175 -28.69 -4.81 -2.55
N SER A 176 -28.18 -4.07 -1.57
CA SER A 176 -27.37 -2.90 -1.86
C SER A 176 -25.98 -3.35 -2.32
N THR A 177 -25.39 -2.58 -3.22
CA THR A 177 -24.02 -2.81 -3.67
C THR A 177 -23.25 -1.51 -3.59
N ARG A 178 -21.94 -1.59 -3.35
CA ARG A 178 -21.06 -0.43 -3.39
C ARG A 178 -19.88 -0.65 -4.31
N LYS A 179 -19.53 0.39 -5.05
CA LYS A 179 -18.36 0.38 -5.94
C LYS A 179 -17.12 0.75 -5.12
N ILE A 180 -16.09 -0.06 -5.25
CA ILE A 180 -14.78 0.19 -4.65
C ILE A 180 -13.79 0.49 -5.78
N LYS A 181 -13.15 1.65 -5.72
CA LYS A 181 -12.07 2.05 -6.62
C LYS A 181 -10.75 1.47 -6.13
N THR A 182 -9.90 1.03 -7.04
CA THR A 182 -8.51 0.68 -6.71
C THR A 182 -7.55 1.50 -7.56
N VAL A 183 -6.49 2.03 -6.94
CA VAL A 183 -5.45 2.80 -7.59
C VAL A 183 -4.11 2.11 -7.38
N SER A 184 -3.47 1.70 -8.47
CA SER A 184 -2.17 1.04 -8.44
C SER A 184 -1.04 2.05 -8.60
N LEU A 185 -0.56 2.56 -7.47
CA LEU A 185 0.55 3.50 -7.38
C LEU A 185 1.88 2.79 -7.63
N THR A 186 2.85 3.57 -8.12
CA THR A 186 4.23 3.11 -8.29
C THR A 186 4.86 2.88 -6.92
N SER A 187 5.39 1.69 -6.67
CA SER A 187 5.92 1.34 -5.34
C SER A 187 6.90 2.36 -4.75
N GLY A 188 6.80 2.57 -3.43
CA GLY A 188 7.74 3.37 -2.64
C GLY A 188 9.13 2.75 -2.49
N SER A 189 9.32 1.49 -2.90
CA SER A 189 10.62 0.80 -2.84
C SER A 189 11.63 1.36 -3.87
N GLY A 190 12.91 1.35 -3.51
CA GLY A 190 14.00 1.71 -4.42
C GLY A 190 14.08 0.82 -5.69
N ALA A 191 13.58 -0.42 -5.61
CA ALA A 191 13.52 -1.32 -6.76
C ALA A 191 12.67 -0.77 -7.93
N ALA A 192 11.68 0.08 -7.63
CA ALA A 192 10.81 0.69 -8.64
C ALA A 192 11.52 1.75 -9.50
N ASN A 193 12.68 2.26 -9.07
CA ASN A 193 13.42 3.29 -9.81
C ASN A 193 13.79 2.85 -11.24
N ILE A 194 14.13 1.57 -11.42
CA ILE A 194 14.46 1.01 -12.73
C ILE A 194 13.24 1.10 -13.65
N SER A 195 12.07 0.69 -13.15
CA SER A 195 10.81 0.74 -13.90
C SER A 195 10.40 2.17 -14.23
N ILE A 196 10.52 3.11 -13.27
CA ILE A 196 10.21 4.53 -13.47
C ILE A 196 11.08 5.13 -14.58
N SER A 197 12.38 4.82 -14.61
CA SER A 197 13.29 5.38 -15.63
C SER A 197 12.92 5.01 -17.08
N ARG A 198 12.08 3.97 -17.25
CA ARG A 198 11.59 3.51 -18.55
C ARG A 198 10.26 4.15 -18.96
N ILE A 199 9.55 4.83 -18.05
CA ILE A 199 8.24 5.45 -18.32
C ILE A 199 8.40 6.65 -19.27
N PRO A 200 7.65 6.73 -20.39
CA PRO A 200 7.73 7.85 -21.32
C PRO A 200 7.49 9.22 -20.68
N LEU A 201 6.45 9.34 -19.85
CA LEU A 201 6.14 10.58 -19.13
C LEU A 201 7.31 11.02 -18.23
N TYR A 202 7.92 10.08 -17.49
CA TYR A 202 9.10 10.39 -16.68
C TYR A 202 10.26 10.92 -17.52
N LYS A 203 10.57 10.27 -18.65
CA LYS A 203 11.64 10.70 -19.56
C LYS A 203 11.38 12.12 -20.10
N GLN A 204 10.14 12.42 -20.47
CA GLN A 204 9.74 13.74 -20.95
C GLN A 204 9.92 14.82 -19.87
N LEU A 205 9.48 14.55 -18.63
CA LEU A 205 9.64 15.48 -17.51
C LEU A 205 11.11 15.69 -17.14
N LYS A 206 11.90 14.60 -17.12
CA LYS A 206 13.36 14.65 -16.88
C LYS A 206 14.11 15.45 -17.95
N ALA A 207 13.69 15.34 -19.21
CA ALA A 207 14.29 16.11 -20.31
C ALA A 207 13.99 17.62 -20.19
N LYS A 208 12.78 17.98 -19.74
CA LYS A 208 12.40 19.39 -19.48
C LYS A 208 13.08 19.96 -18.24
N ASN A 209 13.25 19.16 -17.20
CA ASN A 209 13.90 19.55 -15.95
C ASN A 209 14.90 18.47 -15.51
N PRO A 210 16.21 18.65 -15.79
CA PRO A 210 17.24 17.70 -15.41
C PRO A 210 17.34 17.41 -13.90
N LYS A 211 16.79 18.25 -13.02
CA LYS A 211 16.75 18.00 -11.56
C LYS A 211 15.61 17.06 -11.14
N PHE A 212 14.54 16.96 -11.94
CA PHE A 212 13.42 16.06 -11.69
C PHE A 212 13.92 14.61 -11.59
N ASN A 213 13.46 13.82 -10.64
CA ASN A 213 13.97 12.46 -10.43
C ASN A 213 12.85 11.47 -10.08
N THR A 214 13.19 10.20 -9.83
CA THR A 214 12.18 9.16 -9.55
C THR A 214 11.45 9.38 -8.23
N PHE A 215 12.02 10.16 -7.31
CA PHE A 215 11.34 10.60 -6.10
C PHE A 215 10.30 11.67 -6.44
N ASP A 216 10.66 12.71 -7.22
CA ASP A 216 9.72 13.75 -7.65
C ASP A 216 8.57 13.18 -8.50
N TYR A 217 8.85 12.19 -9.35
CA TYR A 217 7.81 11.49 -10.10
C TYR A 217 6.78 10.82 -9.21
N ARG A 218 7.22 10.20 -8.11
CA ARG A 218 6.31 9.58 -7.14
C ARG A 218 5.59 10.62 -6.31
N VAL A 219 6.24 11.72 -5.92
CA VAL A 219 5.57 12.85 -5.25
C VAL A 219 4.43 13.40 -6.13
N MET A 220 4.70 13.64 -7.41
CA MET A 220 3.70 14.09 -8.39
C MET A 220 2.56 13.09 -8.54
N GLN A 221 2.86 11.79 -8.62
CA GLN A 221 1.83 10.76 -8.74
C GLN A 221 1.01 10.61 -7.46
N TYR A 222 1.64 10.66 -6.29
CA TYR A 222 0.99 10.42 -5.00
C TYR A 222 0.16 11.63 -4.55
N SER A 223 0.52 12.86 -4.94
CA SER A 223 -0.22 14.07 -4.57
C SER A 223 -1.67 14.10 -5.06
N GLU A 224 -2.01 13.31 -6.08
CA GLU A 224 -3.40 13.19 -6.56
C GLU A 224 -4.29 12.35 -5.63
N PHE A 225 -3.70 11.58 -4.70
CA PHE A 225 -4.42 10.58 -3.89
C PHE A 225 -4.26 10.76 -2.38
N PHE A 226 -3.34 11.62 -1.93
CA PHE A 226 -2.99 11.85 -0.52
C PHE A 226 -3.22 13.28 -0.08
#